data_AF-A0AAV2ZTX9-F1
#
_entry.id   AF-A0AAV2ZTX9-F1
#
_cell.length_a   1.000
_cell.length_b   1.000
_cell.length_c   1.000
_cell.angle_alpha   90.00
_cell.angle_beta   90.00
_cell.angle_gamma   90.00
#
_symmetry.space_group_name_H-M   'P 1'
#
loop_
_entity.id
_entity.type
_entity.pdbx_description
1 polymer ?
#
loop_
_entity_poly.entity_id
_entity_poly.type
_entity_poly.pdbx_seq_one_letter_code
_entity_poly.pdbx_strand_id
1 'polypeptide(L)'
;MGCIKSKHDYTVKNNIHLQDNHDNDKHAGENIALVQANEEDSRENFLPANAVLLEYAQRLSEEIVAKAVKQWAEVDSKYSDIPYIESDFP
;
A
#
# COMPACT_ATOMS: atom_id res chain seq x y z
N MET A 1 39.64 -12.49 5.71
CA MET A 1 38.71 -11.39 6.02
C MET A 1 37.38 -11.73 5.36
N GLY A 2 36.51 -12.45 6.07
CA GLY A 2 35.28 -12.99 5.52
C GLY A 2 34.16 -11.94 5.48
N CYS A 3 33.54 -11.75 4.32
CA CYS A 3 32.36 -10.92 4.19
C CYS A 3 31.13 -11.72 4.66
N ILE A 4 30.35 -11.15 5.57
CA ILE A 4 29.13 -11.77 6.08
C ILE A 4 27.98 -11.43 5.11
N LYS A 5 27.38 -12.44 4.48
CA LYS A 5 26.21 -12.28 3.63
C LYS A 5 24.96 -12.32 4.51
N SER A 6 24.31 -11.18 4.72
CA SER A 6 23.03 -11.12 5.43
C SER A 6 21.92 -11.66 4.52
N LYS A 7 21.29 -12.78 4.90
CA LYS A 7 19.97 -13.16 4.39
C LYS A 7 18.95 -12.62 5.36
N HIS A 8 18.25 -11.56 4.97
CA HIS A 8 17.11 -11.06 5.73
C HIS A 8 15.85 -11.46 4.98
N ASP A 9 15.20 -12.53 5.45
CA ASP A 9 13.88 -12.92 4.97
C ASP A 9 12.84 -12.19 5.84
N TYR A 10 12.37 -11.03 5.38
CA TYR A 10 11.19 -10.40 5.97
C TYR A 10 9.95 -11.18 5.55
N THR A 11 9.53 -12.15 6.36
CA THR A 11 8.22 -12.79 6.19
C THR A 11 7.16 -11.99 6.94
N VAL A 12 6.44 -11.11 6.24
CA VAL A 12 5.14 -10.60 6.73
C VAL A 12 4.13 -11.72 6.51
N LYS A 13 3.80 -12.44 7.59
CA LYS A 13 2.77 -13.48 7.60
C LYS A 13 1.39 -12.84 7.68
N ASN A 14 0.80 -12.52 6.53
CA ASN A 14 -0.64 -12.37 6.43
C ASN A 14 -1.22 -13.70 5.95
N ASN A 15 -1.74 -14.46 6.91
CA ASN A 15 -2.30 -15.79 6.67
C ASN A 15 -3.70 -15.61 6.07
N ILE A 16 -3.81 -15.54 4.74
CA ILE A 16 -5.05 -15.90 4.06
C ILE A 16 -4.78 -17.27 3.44
N HIS A 17 -5.14 -18.32 4.19
CA HIS A 17 -5.15 -19.69 3.71
C HIS A 17 -6.28 -19.82 2.70
N LEU A 18 -5.99 -19.55 1.42
CA LEU A 18 -6.78 -20.07 0.32
C LEU A 18 -6.02 -21.25 -0.24
N GLN A 19 -6.44 -22.44 0.20
CA GLN A 19 -5.94 -23.68 -0.35
C GLN A 19 -6.50 -23.83 -1.76
N ASP A 20 -5.64 -23.68 -2.76
CA ASP A 20 -5.93 -24.20 -4.08
C ASP A 20 -4.77 -25.08 -4.54
N ASN A 21 -5.12 -26.33 -4.81
CA ASN A 21 -4.22 -27.35 -5.30
C ASN A 21 -4.05 -27.14 -6.80
N HIS A 22 -2.91 -26.63 -7.25
CA HIS A 22 -2.48 -26.97 -8.60
C HIS A 22 -0.97 -26.84 -8.79
N ASP A 23 -0.35 -27.97 -9.12
CA ASP A 23 1.02 -28.07 -9.61
C ASP A 23 1.21 -27.26 -10.91
N ASN A 24 2.48 -26.89 -11.12
CA ASN A 24 3.12 -26.45 -12.38
C ASN A 24 3.14 -24.93 -12.67
N ASP A 25 4.30 -24.36 -12.37
CA ASP A 25 5.26 -23.80 -13.33
C ASP A 25 4.76 -22.75 -14.37
N LYS A 26 5.58 -21.68 -14.48
CA LYS A 26 5.72 -20.69 -15.58
C LYS A 26 5.06 -19.32 -15.36
N HIS A 27 5.93 -18.37 -15.00
CA HIS A 27 5.94 -16.94 -15.37
C HIS A 27 4.64 -16.39 -16.02
N ALA A 28 3.80 -15.76 -15.22
CA ALA A 28 2.83 -14.79 -15.71
C ALA A 28 2.96 -13.55 -14.83
N GLY A 29 3.51 -12.48 -15.41
CA GLY A 29 3.50 -11.16 -14.79
C GLY A 29 2.06 -10.82 -14.40
N GLU A 30 1.90 -10.40 -13.16
CA GLU A 30 0.67 -9.86 -12.62
C GLU A 30 0.20 -8.70 -13.51
N ASN A 31 -0.82 -8.97 -14.33
CA ASN A 31 -1.53 -7.92 -15.06
C ASN A 31 -2.38 -7.16 -14.03
N ILE A 32 -1.76 -6.23 -13.31
CA ILE A 32 -2.50 -5.22 -12.55
C ILE A 32 -3.12 -4.30 -13.60
N ALA A 33 -4.33 -4.64 -14.01
CA ALA A 33 -5.13 -3.78 -14.87
C ALA A 33 -5.45 -2.51 -14.07
N LEU A 34 -4.72 -1.43 -14.37
CA LEU A 34 -4.97 -0.12 -13.83
C LEU A 34 -6.25 0.39 -14.52
N VAL A 35 -7.39 0.20 -13.85
CA VAL A 35 -8.67 0.75 -14.31
C VAL A 35 -8.52 2.26 -14.31
N GLN A 36 -8.33 2.84 -15.50
CA GLN A 36 -8.46 4.26 -15.72
C GLN A 36 -9.90 4.63 -15.41
N ALA A 37 -10.10 5.37 -14.32
CA ALA A 37 -11.37 6.01 -14.04
C ALA A 37 -11.58 7.08 -15.13
N ASN A 38 -12.35 6.73 -16.16
CA ASN A 38 -12.81 7.70 -17.13
C ASN A 38 -13.77 8.66 -16.39
N GLU A 39 -13.43 9.95 -16.35
CA GLU A 39 -14.22 11.00 -15.67
C GLU A 39 -15.67 11.09 -16.19
N GLU A 40 -15.91 10.55 -17.39
CA GLU A 40 -17.21 10.58 -18.08
C GLU A 40 -18.21 9.54 -17.54
N ASP A 41 -17.76 8.46 -16.89
CA ASP A 41 -18.63 7.41 -16.34
C ASP A 41 -19.03 7.69 -14.87
N SER A 42 -18.47 8.74 -14.28
CA SER A 42 -18.72 9.13 -12.88
C SER A 42 -20.02 9.93 -12.68
N ARG A 43 -20.78 10.29 -13.72
CA ARG A 43 -22.00 11.11 -13.53
C ARG A 43 -23.31 10.32 -13.55
N GLU A 44 -23.33 9.09 -14.08
CA GLU A 44 -24.60 8.38 -14.32
C GLU A 44 -24.75 7.04 -13.60
N ASN A 45 -23.69 6.48 -12.98
CA ASN A 45 -23.74 5.13 -12.38
C ASN A 45 -23.56 5.06 -10.86
N PHE A 46 -23.78 6.16 -10.13
CA PHE A 46 -23.90 6.06 -8.67
C PHE A 46 -25.30 5.59 -8.31
N LEU A 47 -25.53 4.28 -8.36
CA LEU A 47 -26.56 3.68 -7.51
C LEU A 47 -26.31 4.19 -6.09
N PRO A 48 -27.32 4.73 -5.39
CA PRO A 48 -27.12 5.24 -4.04
C PRO A 48 -26.58 4.11 -3.18
N ALA A 49 -25.30 4.24 -2.79
CA ALA A 49 -24.66 3.29 -1.91
C ALA A 49 -25.47 3.23 -0.62
N ASN A 50 -25.64 2.01 -0.07
CA ASN A 50 -26.36 1.84 1.18
C ASN A 50 -25.77 2.77 2.24
N ALA A 51 -26.62 3.54 2.94
CA ALA A 51 -26.18 4.54 3.93
C ALA A 51 -25.21 3.95 4.98
N VAL A 52 -25.42 2.69 5.38
CA VAL A 52 -24.53 1.99 6.31
C VAL A 52 -23.14 1.77 5.72
N LEU A 53 -23.03 1.50 4.41
CA LEU A 53 -21.75 1.35 3.73
C LEU A 53 -21.02 2.69 3.61
N LEU A 54 -21.75 3.79 3.38
CA LEU A 54 -21.17 5.13 3.31
C LEU A 54 -20.60 5.55 4.67
N GLU A 55 -21.35 5.37 5.75
CA GLU A 55 -20.87 5.66 7.11
C GLU A 55 -19.66 4.79 7.48
N TYR A 56 -19.71 3.51 7.14
CA TYR A 56 -18.57 2.61 7.36
C TYR A 56 -17.33 3.05 6.57
N ALA A 57 -17.49 3.37 5.28
CA ALA A 57 -16.40 3.81 4.43
C ALA A 57 -15.77 5.12 4.94
N GLN A 58 -16.61 6.06 5.39
CA GLN A 58 -16.14 7.29 6.02
C GLN A 58 -15.35 7.01 7.31
N ARG A 59 -15.91 6.23 8.23
CA ARG A 59 -15.20 5.91 9.49
C ARG A 59 -13.86 5.22 9.23
N LEU A 60 -13.84 4.28 8.28
CA LEU A 60 -12.62 3.56 7.91
C LEU A 60 -11.58 4.49 7.26
N SER A 61 -12.00 5.41 6.40
CA SER A 61 -11.07 6.35 5.76
C SER A 61 -10.43 7.27 6.80
N GLU A 62 -11.20 7.75 7.77
CA GLU A 62 -10.69 8.53 8.91
C GLU A 62 -9.69 7.74 9.75
N GLU A 63 -9.97 6.47 10.06
CA GLU A 63 -9.04 5.61 10.80
C GLU A 63 -7.72 5.36 10.06
N ILE A 64 -7.79 5.16 8.73
CA ILE A 64 -6.61 4.95 7.90
C ILE A 64 -5.75 6.22 7.90
N VAL A 65 -6.36 7.39 7.68
CA VAL A 65 -5.64 8.67 7.68
C VAL A 65 -5.01 8.94 9.04
N ALA A 66 -5.74 8.72 10.14
CA ALA A 66 -5.23 8.91 11.49
C ALA A 66 -4.00 8.03 11.77
N LYS A 67 -4.03 6.76 11.36
CA LYS A 67 -2.88 5.84 11.50
C LYS A 67 -1.71 6.26 10.62
N ALA A 68 -1.97 6.62 9.37
CA ALA A 68 -0.93 7.05 8.43
C ALA A 68 -0.22 8.32 8.93
N VAL A 69 -0.98 9.32 9.42
CA VAL A 69 -0.42 10.56 9.99
C VAL A 69 0.43 10.26 11.21
N LYS A 70 -0.02 9.37 12.10
CA LYS A 70 0.78 8.97 13.26
C LYS A 70 2.10 8.31 12.85
N GLN A 71 2.05 7.37 11.91
CA GLN A 71 3.25 6.70 11.40
C GLN A 71 4.20 7.67 10.70
N TRP A 72 3.65 8.62 9.93
CA TRP A 72 4.43 9.64 9.26
C TRP A 72 5.13 10.56 10.27
N ALA A 73 4.42 11.03 11.30
CA ALA A 73 4.99 11.89 12.34
C ALA A 73 6.14 11.21 13.11
N GLU A 74 6.04 9.90 13.39
CA GLU A 74 7.12 9.14 14.02
C GLU A 74 8.38 9.06 13.12
N VAL A 75 8.19 8.87 11.80
CA VAL A 75 9.29 8.84 10.83
C VAL A 75 9.91 10.22 10.63
N ASP A 76 9.08 11.25 10.51
CA ASP A 76 9.49 12.63 10.31
C ASP A 76 10.33 13.13 11.50
N SER A 77 9.85 12.89 12.72
CA SER A 77 10.59 13.22 13.94
C SER A 77 11.92 12.45 14.08
N LYS A 78 12.02 11.23 13.54
CA LYS A 78 13.25 10.43 13.65
C LYS A 78 14.39 11.01 12.81
N TYR A 79 14.07 11.69 11.72
CA TYR A 79 15.04 12.20 10.76
C TYR A 79 15.03 13.72 10.65
N SER A 80 14.26 14.41 11.51
CA SER A 80 14.16 15.88 11.53
C SER A 80 15.50 16.58 11.75
N ASP A 81 16.41 15.93 12.49
CA ASP A 81 17.72 16.50 12.84
C ASP A 81 18.78 16.26 11.74
N ILE A 82 18.42 15.55 10.66
CA ILE A 82 19.34 15.32 9.54
C ILE A 82 19.33 16.56 8.65
N PRO A 83 20.43 17.32 8.58
CA PRO A 83 20.49 18.49 7.71
C PRO A 83 20.36 18.06 6.26
N TYR A 84 19.59 18.84 5.48
CA TYR A 84 19.55 18.68 4.04
C TYR A 84 20.91 19.01 3.44
N ILE A 85 21.46 18.10 2.65
CA ILE A 85 22.71 18.30 1.90
C ILE A 85 22.29 18.53 0.45
N GLU A 86 22.59 19.71 -0.07
CA GLU A 86 22.48 19.98 -1.50
C GLU A 86 23.49 19.06 -2.23
N SER A 87 22.99 18.12 -3.04
CA SER A 87 23.85 17.46 -4.01
C SER A 87 24.14 18.47 -5.13
N ASP A 88 25.36 19.00 -5.17
CA ASP A 88 25.89 19.65 -6.36
C ASP A 88 25.94 18.61 -7.49
N PHE A 89 24.83 18.49 -8.22
CA PHE A 89 24.76 17.72 -9.45
C PHE A 89 25.64 18.40 -10.51
N PRO A 90 26.50 17.66 -11.23
CA PRO A 90 27.34 18.22 -12.29
C PRO A 90 26.53 18.67 -13.52
#